data_AF-A0A1V5XKC1-F1
#
_entry.id   AF-A0A1V5XKC1-F1
#
_cell.length_a   1.000
_cell.length_b   1.000
_cell.length_c   1.000
_cell.angle_alpha   90.00
_cell.angle_beta   90.00
_cell.angle_gamma   90.00
#
_symmetry.space_group_name_H-M   'P 1'
#
loop_
_entity.id
_entity.type
_entity.pdbx_description
1 polymer ?
#
loop_
_entity_poly.entity_id
_entity_poly.type
_entity_poly.pdbx_seq_one_letter_code
_entity_poly.pdbx_strand_id
1 'polypeptide(L)'
;MIHPDTKAQNSSVPTISRLRFRVALVFVFLGMAVLVYHRITHIPPPAPKPVIFGLQGPETPAAPDVLRLLDDLRPGDKLGDGTVLAIDAPVERIVWVDVQLGSRVFGIGVGATGTGGDKPMPITTEKYEVRHGMLRGEGEFNPQAMQQAAEQLAARIRRREQTVPLPSGM
;
A
#
# COMPACT_ATOMS: atom_id res chain seq x y z
N MET A 1 51.46 76.60 -11.90
CA MET A 1 52.35 76.04 -10.84
C MET A 1 51.44 75.69 -9.66
N ILE A 2 51.76 74.62 -8.92
CA ILE A 2 51.01 73.98 -7.81
C ILE A 2 50.16 72.76 -8.25
N HIS A 3 50.80 71.59 -8.17
CA HIS A 3 50.20 70.32 -7.71
C HIS A 3 49.84 70.45 -6.23
N PRO A 4 48.78 69.77 -5.72
CA PRO A 4 49.09 68.53 -4.98
C PRO A 4 48.02 67.41 -4.98
N ASP A 5 48.56 66.21 -4.79
CA ASP A 5 48.11 65.11 -3.93
C ASP A 5 46.85 64.27 -4.21
N THR A 6 47.13 63.20 -4.96
CA THR A 6 46.83 61.79 -4.63
C THR A 6 46.41 61.51 -3.18
N LYS A 7 45.20 60.97 -3.00
CA LYS A 7 44.89 60.05 -1.89
C LYS A 7 44.33 58.75 -2.46
N ALA A 8 45.18 57.72 -2.47
CA ALA A 8 44.79 56.34 -2.67
C ALA A 8 44.03 55.87 -1.42
N GLN A 9 42.76 55.51 -1.59
CA GLN A 9 41.94 54.96 -0.52
C GLN A 9 42.13 53.44 -0.51
N ASN A 10 42.96 52.95 0.41
CA ASN A 10 43.15 51.53 0.68
C ASN A 10 41.85 50.92 1.23
N SER A 11 41.08 50.26 0.37
CA SER A 11 39.97 49.40 0.78
C SER A 11 40.53 48.11 1.36
N SER A 12 40.66 48.07 2.69
CA SER A 12 40.94 46.83 3.42
C SER A 12 39.77 45.86 3.26
N VAL A 13 39.94 44.86 2.38
CA VAL A 13 39.07 43.69 2.33
C VAL A 13 39.14 43.01 3.70
N PRO A 14 38.02 42.85 4.43
CA PRO A 14 38.05 42.11 5.68
C PRO A 14 38.38 40.65 5.34
N THR A 15 39.59 40.23 5.68
CA THR A 15 39.99 38.82 5.70
C THR A 15 39.14 38.12 6.76
N ILE A 16 37.95 37.68 6.37
CA ILE A 16 37.09 36.84 7.20
C ILE A 16 37.92 35.60 7.53
N SER A 17 38.35 35.52 8.79
CA SER A 17 39.19 34.43 9.30
C SER A 17 38.57 33.11 8.87
N ARG A 18 39.33 32.33 8.09
CA ARG A 18 38.93 31.01 7.57
C ARG A 18 38.40 30.08 8.67
N LEU A 19 38.79 30.34 9.92
CA LEU A 19 38.30 29.65 11.11
C LEU A 19 36.81 29.95 11.39
N ARG A 20 36.36 31.21 11.30
CA ARG A 20 34.96 31.60 11.51
C ARG A 20 34.04 31.02 10.45
N PHE A 21 34.51 30.93 9.21
CA PHE A 21 33.77 30.30 8.11
C PHE A 21 33.63 28.78 8.29
N ARG A 22 34.69 28.09 8.72
CA ARG A 22 34.65 26.64 9.01
C ARG A 22 33.71 26.31 10.17
N VAL A 23 33.71 27.12 11.22
CA VAL A 23 32.82 26.95 12.37
C VAL A 23 31.36 27.13 11.96
N ALA A 24 31.05 28.17 11.17
CA ALA A 24 29.69 28.38 10.65
C ALA A 24 29.19 27.20 9.81
N LEU A 25 30.04 26.62 8.97
CA LEU A 25 29.69 25.48 8.11
C LEU A 25 29.39 24.20 8.91
N VAL A 26 30.11 23.97 10.02
CA VAL A 26 29.83 22.86 10.95
C VAL A 26 28.48 23.04 11.63
N PHE A 27 28.14 24.25 12.08
CA PHE A 27 26.83 24.52 12.70
C PHE A 27 25.67 24.36 11.71
N VAL A 28 25.84 24.74 10.44
CA VAL A 28 24.83 24.52 9.40
C VAL A 28 24.64 23.03 9.13
N PHE A 29 25.73 22.26 9.03
CA PHE A 29 25.64 20.81 8.84
C PHE A 29 25.00 20.11 10.03
N LEU A 30 25.34 20.50 11.26
CA LEU A 30 24.70 19.99 12.46
C LEU A 30 23.20 20.35 12.51
N GLY A 31 22.84 21.58 12.17
CA GLY A 31 21.44 22.01 12.10
C GLY A 31 20.64 21.19 11.08
N MET A 32 21.19 20.96 9.89
CA MET A 32 20.58 20.10 8.87
C MET A 32 20.46 18.65 9.31
N ALA A 33 21.50 18.10 9.95
CA ALA A 33 21.48 16.73 10.47
C ALA A 33 20.42 16.55 11.56
N VAL A 34 20.27 17.54 12.46
CA VAL A 34 19.19 17.54 13.48
C VAL A 34 17.82 17.62 12.82
N LEU A 35 17.64 18.45 11.79
CA LEU A 35 16.38 18.56 11.04
C LEU A 35 16.00 17.26 10.31
N VAL A 36 16.98 16.60 9.68
CA VAL A 36 16.80 15.31 9.02
C VAL A 36 16.51 14.21 10.05
N TYR A 37 17.26 14.17 11.15
CA TYR A 37 17.02 13.23 12.24
C TYR A 37 15.62 13.40 12.82
N HIS A 38 15.20 14.63 13.10
CA HIS A 38 13.87 14.94 13.62
C HIS A 38 12.75 14.67 12.61
N ARG A 39 13.02 14.66 11.29
CA ARG A 39 12.05 14.23 10.26
C ARG A 39 11.94 12.71 10.16
N ILE A 40 13.04 11.97 10.34
CA ILE A 40 13.05 10.51 10.24
C ILE A 40 12.52 9.86 11.52
N THR A 41 12.80 10.41 12.70
CA THR A 41 12.31 9.87 13.97
C THR A 41 10.85 10.19 14.26
N HIS A 42 10.24 11.13 13.54
CA HIS A 42 8.81 11.47 13.64
C HIS A 42 7.98 10.85 12.51
N ILE A 43 8.39 9.70 11.97
CA ILE A 43 7.43 8.83 11.28
C ILE A 43 6.48 8.38 12.39
N PRO A 44 5.23 8.86 12.44
CA PRO A 44 4.28 8.36 13.43
C PRO A 44 4.22 6.85 13.26
N PRO A 45 4.20 6.07 14.36
CA PRO A 45 3.91 4.64 14.23
C PRO A 45 2.66 4.48 13.36
N PRO A 46 2.62 3.49 12.45
CA PRO A 46 1.47 3.30 11.58
C PRO A 46 0.23 3.35 12.45
N ALA A 47 -0.71 4.23 12.09
CA ALA A 47 -1.93 4.42 12.87
C ALA A 47 -2.50 3.04 13.21
N PRO A 48 -2.92 2.80 14.46
CA PRO A 48 -3.58 1.53 14.80
C PRO A 48 -4.70 1.32 13.78
N LYS A 49 -4.66 0.19 13.07
CA LYS A 49 -5.67 -0.18 12.08
C LYS A 49 -7.05 0.07 12.71
N PRO A 50 -7.98 0.79 12.05
CA PRO A 50 -9.30 1.02 12.60
C PRO A 50 -9.92 -0.31 13.02
N VAL A 51 -10.27 -0.38 14.30
CA VAL A 51 -10.83 -1.55 14.97
C VAL A 51 -12.23 -1.80 14.39
N ILE A 52 -12.37 -2.82 13.55
CA ILE A 52 -13.66 -3.22 12.96
C ILE A 52 -14.36 -4.19 13.93
N PHE A 53 -15.56 -3.85 14.38
CA PHE A 53 -16.46 -4.79 15.06
C PHE A 53 -16.96 -5.82 14.03
N GLY A 54 -16.59 -7.10 14.21
CA GLY A 54 -17.17 -8.22 13.44
C GLY A 54 -16.20 -9.37 13.12
N LEU A 55 -14.89 -9.13 13.01
CA LEU A 55 -13.85 -10.15 12.80
C LEU A 55 -12.54 -9.75 13.51
N GLN A 56 -12.61 -9.48 14.83
CA GLN A 56 -11.41 -9.25 15.64
C GLN A 56 -10.80 -10.58 16.09
N GLY A 57 -10.09 -11.21 15.16
CA GLY A 57 -8.96 -12.07 15.46
C GLY A 57 -7.71 -11.51 14.76
N PRO A 58 -6.50 -11.97 15.09
CA PRO A 58 -5.36 -11.75 14.21
C PRO A 58 -5.77 -12.17 12.78
N GLU A 59 -5.71 -11.24 11.82
CA GLU A 59 -5.89 -11.52 10.38
C GLU A 59 -4.93 -12.66 10.05
N THR A 60 -5.46 -13.87 9.99
CA THR A 60 -4.65 -15.05 9.78
C THR A 60 -4.38 -15.09 8.30
N PRO A 61 -3.11 -15.05 7.87
CA PRO A 61 -2.79 -15.07 6.45
C PRO A 61 -3.32 -16.34 5.80
N ALA A 62 -3.74 -16.23 4.54
CA ALA A 62 -4.19 -17.38 3.78
C ALA A 62 -3.15 -18.51 3.74
N ALA A 63 -3.64 -19.74 3.87
CA ALA A 63 -2.81 -20.93 3.82
C ALA A 63 -2.18 -21.13 2.41
N PRO A 64 -1.06 -21.87 2.28
CA PRO A 64 -0.36 -22.02 1.00
C PRO A 64 -1.19 -22.67 -0.12
N ASP A 65 -2.15 -23.51 0.22
CA ASP A 65 -3.09 -24.12 -0.72
C ASP A 65 -4.05 -23.10 -1.34
N VAL A 66 -4.56 -22.15 -0.53
CA VAL A 66 -5.33 -20.99 -1.02
C VAL A 66 -4.48 -20.16 -1.98
N LEU A 67 -3.24 -19.83 -1.60
CA LEU A 67 -2.36 -19.04 -2.47
C LEU A 67 -2.10 -19.73 -3.81
N ARG A 68 -1.89 -21.06 -3.81
CA ARG A 68 -1.73 -21.83 -5.06
C ARG A 68 -2.99 -21.81 -5.94
N LEU A 69 -4.18 -21.84 -5.35
CA LEU A 69 -5.45 -21.71 -6.07
C LEU A 69 -5.56 -20.31 -6.71
N LEU A 70 -5.12 -19.28 -5.99
CA LEU A 70 -5.08 -17.90 -6.46
C LEU A 70 -3.90 -17.59 -7.40
N ASP A 71 -3.23 -18.62 -7.92
CA ASP A 71 -2.08 -18.48 -8.84
C ASP A 71 -0.92 -17.70 -8.18
N ASP A 72 -0.62 -18.06 -6.94
CA ASP A 72 0.42 -17.50 -6.06
C ASP A 72 0.32 -15.98 -5.85
N LEU A 73 -0.91 -15.43 -5.93
CA LEU A 73 -1.22 -14.02 -5.67
C LEU A 73 -0.72 -13.56 -4.30
N ARG A 74 -0.16 -12.34 -4.23
CA ARG A 74 0.38 -11.74 -3.01
C ARG A 74 -0.07 -10.31 -2.79
N PRO A 75 -0.03 -9.80 -1.54
CA PRO A 75 -0.08 -8.36 -1.29
C PRO A 75 0.94 -7.59 -2.13
N GLY A 76 0.49 -6.51 -2.76
CA GLY A 76 1.25 -5.70 -3.73
C GLY A 76 1.00 -6.06 -5.20
N ASP A 77 0.48 -7.26 -5.50
CA ASP A 77 0.16 -7.66 -6.86
C ASP A 77 -1.03 -6.87 -7.43
N LYS A 78 -1.16 -6.89 -8.75
CA LYS A 78 -2.22 -6.19 -9.49
C LYS A 78 -3.36 -7.11 -9.91
N LEU A 79 -4.58 -6.58 -9.80
CA LEU A 79 -5.81 -7.09 -10.37
C LEU A 79 -6.49 -5.92 -11.11
N GLY A 80 -6.20 -5.80 -12.41
CA GLY A 80 -6.54 -4.62 -13.21
C GLY A 80 -5.83 -3.39 -12.67
N ASP A 81 -6.60 -2.32 -12.44
CA ASP A 81 -6.11 -1.09 -11.80
C ASP A 81 -5.96 -1.24 -10.28
N GLY A 82 -6.46 -2.35 -9.71
CA GLY A 82 -6.47 -2.63 -8.29
C GLY A 82 -5.14 -3.17 -7.77
N THR A 83 -4.83 -2.88 -6.51
CA THR A 83 -3.67 -3.44 -5.79
C THR A 83 -4.15 -4.35 -4.67
N VAL A 84 -3.66 -5.58 -4.61
CA VAL A 84 -3.97 -6.51 -3.51
C VAL A 84 -3.32 -5.99 -2.23
N LEU A 85 -4.11 -5.85 -1.16
CA LEU A 85 -3.62 -5.43 0.16
C LEU A 85 -3.43 -6.61 1.10
N ALA A 86 -4.39 -7.52 1.11
CA ALA A 86 -4.40 -8.69 1.99
C ALA A 86 -5.15 -9.86 1.35
N ILE A 87 -4.81 -11.06 1.80
CA ILE A 87 -5.49 -12.31 1.46
C ILE A 87 -5.71 -13.04 2.77
N ASP A 88 -6.95 -13.09 3.21
CA ASP A 88 -7.33 -13.63 4.51
C ASP A 88 -7.53 -15.14 4.43
N ALA A 89 -7.31 -15.82 5.56
CA ALA A 89 -7.71 -17.22 5.70
C ALA A 89 -9.22 -17.39 5.46
N PRO A 90 -9.66 -18.58 5.02
CA PRO A 90 -11.08 -18.85 4.82
C PRO A 90 -11.89 -18.61 6.10
N VAL A 91 -12.93 -17.79 6.02
CA VAL A 91 -13.93 -17.56 7.07
C VAL A 91 -15.29 -17.85 6.46
N GLU A 92 -16.11 -18.65 7.14
CA GLU A 92 -17.40 -19.12 6.61
C GLU A 92 -17.26 -19.75 5.20
N ARG A 93 -16.16 -20.50 4.99
CA ARG A 93 -15.82 -21.14 3.71
C ARG A 93 -15.50 -20.19 2.55
N ILE A 94 -15.26 -18.91 2.87
CA ILE A 94 -14.91 -17.86 1.91
C ILE A 94 -13.54 -17.29 2.24
N VAL A 95 -12.65 -17.24 1.25
CA VAL A 95 -11.41 -16.47 1.28
C VAL A 95 -11.70 -15.05 0.83
N TRP A 96 -11.22 -14.06 1.58
CA TRP A 96 -11.36 -12.66 1.20
C TRP A 96 -10.04 -12.10 0.69
N VAL A 97 -10.09 -11.44 -0.47
CA VAL A 97 -8.97 -10.70 -1.06
C VAL A 97 -9.31 -9.22 -1.00
N ASP A 98 -8.60 -8.46 -0.16
CA ASP A 98 -8.77 -7.02 -0.09
C ASP A 98 -8.00 -6.35 -1.24
N VAL A 99 -8.70 -5.54 -2.03
CA VAL A 99 -8.16 -4.84 -3.19
C VAL A 99 -8.38 -3.34 -3.06
N GLN A 100 -7.30 -2.57 -3.22
CA GLN A 100 -7.33 -1.12 -3.26
C GLN A 100 -7.53 -0.61 -4.70
N LEU A 101 -8.54 0.23 -4.91
CA LEU A 101 -8.78 0.99 -6.13
C LEU A 101 -8.86 2.48 -5.77
N GLY A 102 -7.83 3.24 -6.14
CA GLY A 102 -7.70 4.64 -5.70
C GLY A 102 -7.68 4.76 -4.18
N SER A 103 -8.61 5.53 -3.61
CA SER A 103 -8.78 5.71 -2.17
C SER A 103 -9.72 4.70 -1.50
N ARG A 104 -10.30 3.76 -2.26
CA ARG A 104 -11.25 2.76 -1.73
C ARG A 104 -10.61 1.38 -1.65
N VAL A 105 -11.10 0.59 -0.71
CA VAL A 105 -10.75 -0.82 -0.55
C VAL A 105 -12.02 -1.63 -0.64
N PHE A 106 -12.00 -2.74 -1.36
CA PHE A 106 -13.12 -3.67 -1.42
C PHE A 106 -12.62 -5.10 -1.27
N GLY A 107 -13.44 -5.93 -0.62
CA GLY A 107 -13.19 -7.36 -0.53
C GLY A 107 -13.73 -8.10 -1.75
N ILE A 108 -12.92 -8.98 -2.33
CA ILE A 108 -13.35 -9.98 -3.30
C ILE A 108 -13.35 -11.33 -2.60
N GLY A 109 -14.54 -11.87 -2.36
CA GLY A 109 -14.75 -13.16 -1.70
C GLY A 109 -14.70 -14.30 -2.70
N VAL A 110 -13.95 -15.35 -2.39
CA VAL A 110 -13.89 -16.60 -3.17
C VAL A 110 -14.39 -17.72 -2.28
N GLY A 111 -15.41 -18.46 -2.70
CA GLY A 111 -15.89 -19.64 -1.99
C GLY A 111 -16.11 -20.80 -2.96
N ALA A 112 -16.21 -22.03 -2.46
CA ALA A 112 -16.63 -23.16 -3.29
C ALA A 112 -18.05 -22.92 -3.84
N THR A 113 -18.40 -23.48 -4.98
CA THR A 113 -19.77 -23.39 -5.53
C THR A 113 -20.81 -23.83 -4.50
N GLY A 114 -21.88 -23.06 -4.34
CA GLY A 114 -22.92 -23.25 -3.34
C GLY A 114 -22.61 -22.66 -1.95
N THR A 115 -21.47 -22.00 -1.76
CA THR A 115 -21.09 -21.42 -0.46
C THR A 115 -21.85 -20.13 -0.14
N GLY A 116 -22.21 -19.34 -1.15
CA GLY A 116 -22.91 -18.10 -0.87
C GLY A 116 -24.42 -18.19 -1.12
N GLY A 117 -25.20 -17.69 -0.17
CA GLY A 117 -26.65 -17.60 -0.28
C GLY A 117 -27.13 -16.63 -1.37
N ASP A 118 -28.37 -16.17 -1.24
CA ASP A 118 -29.22 -15.53 -2.27
C ASP A 118 -28.76 -14.16 -2.82
N LYS A 119 -27.49 -13.77 -2.63
CA LYS A 119 -26.96 -12.51 -3.18
C LYS A 119 -26.73 -12.60 -4.70
N PRO A 120 -27.03 -11.53 -5.47
CA PRO A 120 -27.06 -11.57 -6.93
C PRO A 120 -25.70 -11.87 -7.57
N MET A 121 -25.78 -12.78 -8.56
CA MET A 121 -24.79 -13.26 -9.54
C MET A 121 -23.30 -13.11 -9.17
N PRO A 122 -22.72 -14.10 -8.45
CA PRO A 122 -21.27 -14.27 -8.42
C PRO A 122 -20.71 -14.47 -9.83
N ILE A 123 -19.46 -14.03 -10.05
CA ILE A 123 -18.67 -14.53 -11.17
C ILE A 123 -18.36 -15.99 -10.83
N THR A 124 -18.84 -16.92 -11.64
CA THR A 124 -18.64 -18.35 -11.38
C THR A 124 -17.47 -18.92 -12.19
N THR A 125 -16.88 -19.96 -11.61
CA THR A 125 -15.93 -20.89 -12.23
C THR A 125 -16.53 -22.29 -12.16
N GLU A 126 -15.78 -23.33 -12.52
CA GLU A 126 -16.32 -24.70 -12.44
C GLU A 126 -16.56 -25.12 -10.98
N LYS A 127 -15.64 -24.75 -10.07
CA LYS A 127 -15.66 -25.21 -8.68
C LYS A 127 -15.88 -24.10 -7.64
N TYR A 128 -15.78 -22.84 -8.06
CA TYR A 128 -15.80 -21.69 -7.15
C TYR A 128 -16.73 -20.57 -7.63
N GLU A 129 -17.13 -19.75 -6.68
CA GLU A 129 -17.88 -18.52 -6.86
C GLU A 129 -17.06 -17.33 -6.34
N VAL A 130 -17.02 -16.27 -7.13
CA VAL A 130 -16.34 -15.01 -6.80
C VAL A 130 -17.39 -13.92 -6.60
N ARG A 131 -17.34 -13.26 -5.44
CA ARG A 131 -18.34 -12.30 -4.96
C ARG A 131 -17.68 -11.00 -4.56
N HIS A 132 -18.42 -9.91 -4.71
CA HIS A 132 -18.01 -8.61 -4.18
C HIS A 132 -18.52 -8.47 -2.74
N GLY A 133 -17.67 -7.94 -1.87
CA GLY A 133 -17.99 -7.69 -0.47
C GLY A 133 -17.65 -6.28 -0.04
N MET A 134 -17.35 -6.17 1.26
CA MET A 134 -17.29 -4.93 2.02
C MET A 134 -16.50 -3.82 1.30
N LEU A 135 -17.17 -2.71 1.00
CA LEU A 135 -16.56 -1.49 0.48
C LEU A 135 -16.15 -0.60 1.66
N ARG A 136 -14.87 -0.24 1.73
CA ARG A 136 -14.26 0.60 2.75
C ARG A 136 -13.59 1.82 2.08
N GLY A 137 -13.47 2.90 2.85
CA GLY A 137 -12.82 4.14 2.40
C GLY A 137 -13.75 5.13 1.71
N GLU A 138 -13.26 6.36 1.66
CA GLU A 138 -13.93 7.52 1.06
C GLU A 138 -13.49 7.69 -0.41
N GLY A 139 -14.35 8.29 -1.23
CA GLY A 139 -14.07 8.56 -2.64
C GLY A 139 -15.07 7.95 -3.61
N GLU A 140 -14.88 8.23 -4.89
CA GLU A 140 -15.75 7.77 -5.96
C GLU A 140 -15.66 6.25 -6.13
N PHE A 141 -16.81 5.58 -6.20
CA PHE A 141 -16.85 4.16 -6.52
C PHE A 141 -16.66 3.98 -8.03
N ASN A 142 -15.75 3.09 -8.43
CA ASN A 142 -15.62 2.67 -9.82
C ASN A 142 -16.10 1.20 -9.96
N PRO A 143 -17.39 0.96 -10.28
CA PRO A 143 -17.94 -0.39 -10.42
C PRO A 143 -17.24 -1.21 -11.52
N GLN A 144 -16.81 -0.55 -12.60
CA GLN A 144 -16.18 -1.21 -13.74
C GLN A 144 -14.80 -1.75 -13.35
N ALA A 145 -13.98 -0.95 -12.66
CA ALA A 145 -12.68 -1.40 -12.19
C ALA A 145 -12.80 -2.51 -11.12
N MET A 146 -13.81 -2.43 -10.25
CA MET A 146 -14.11 -3.49 -9.29
C MET A 146 -14.46 -4.81 -10.00
N GLN A 147 -15.36 -4.77 -10.97
CA GLN A 147 -15.76 -5.93 -11.77
C GLN A 147 -14.57 -6.54 -12.50
N GLN A 148 -13.71 -5.72 -13.11
CA GLN A 148 -12.50 -6.18 -13.80
C GLN A 148 -11.53 -6.87 -12.84
N ALA A 149 -11.32 -6.33 -11.64
CA ALA A 149 -10.45 -6.96 -10.64
C ALA A 149 -10.98 -8.35 -10.23
N ALA A 150 -12.29 -8.48 -10.03
CA ALA A 150 -12.92 -9.76 -9.70
C ALA A 150 -12.88 -10.76 -10.87
N GLU A 151 -13.07 -10.32 -12.11
CA GLU A 151 -12.92 -11.16 -13.30
C GLU A 151 -11.49 -11.67 -13.47
N GLN A 152 -10.49 -10.82 -13.19
CA GLN A 152 -9.09 -11.25 -13.22
C GLN A 152 -8.77 -12.27 -12.12
N LEU A 153 -9.33 -12.09 -10.93
CA LEU A 153 -9.20 -13.09 -9.86
C LEU A 153 -9.86 -14.42 -10.27
N ALA A 154 -11.06 -14.37 -10.83
CA ALA A 154 -11.74 -15.56 -11.36
C ALA A 154 -10.92 -16.23 -12.48
N ALA A 155 -10.30 -15.46 -13.37
CA ALA A 155 -9.44 -15.99 -14.42
C ALA A 155 -8.19 -16.68 -13.87
N ARG A 156 -7.61 -16.20 -12.75
CA ARG A 156 -6.54 -16.89 -12.02
C ARG A 156 -7.03 -18.24 -11.49
N ILE A 157 -8.18 -18.25 -10.82
CA ILE A 157 -8.79 -19.47 -10.27
C ILE A 157 -9.05 -20.50 -11.37
N ARG A 158 -9.64 -20.10 -12.51
CA ARG A 158 -9.91 -21.00 -13.64
C ARG A 158 -8.66 -21.73 -14.15
N ARG A 159 -7.48 -21.10 -14.09
CA ARG A 159 -6.22 -21.75 -14.50
C ARG A 159 -5.75 -22.81 -13.52
N ARG A 160 -6.15 -22.72 -12.25
CA ARG A 160 -5.62 -23.53 -11.15
C ARG A 160 -6.62 -24.55 -10.63
N GLU A 161 -7.92 -24.30 -10.76
CA GLU A 161 -8.99 -25.13 -10.16
C GLU A 161 -9.02 -26.59 -10.64
N GLN A 162 -8.42 -26.89 -11.79
CA GLN A 162 -8.30 -28.25 -12.30
C GLN A 162 -7.15 -29.04 -11.66
N THR A 163 -6.11 -28.36 -11.18
CA THR A 163 -4.86 -28.97 -10.70
C THR A 163 -4.62 -28.78 -9.20
N VAL A 164 -5.25 -27.77 -8.60
CA VAL A 164 -5.16 -27.48 -7.17
C VAL A 164 -6.39 -28.09 -6.47
N PRO A 165 -6.20 -28.97 -5.46
CA PRO A 165 -7.31 -29.46 -4.64
C PRO A 165 -8.07 -28.32 -3.94
N LEU A 166 -9.30 -28.59 -3.51
CA LEU A 166 -10.06 -27.64 -2.69
C LEU A 166 -9.24 -27.25 -1.45
N PRO A 167 -8.93 -25.94 -1.25
CA PRO A 167 -8.16 -25.51 -0.09
C PRO A 167 -8.86 -25.82 1.23
N SER A 168 -8.06 -26.04 2.26
CA SER A 168 -8.55 -26.38 3.59
C SER A 168 -9.39 -25.23 4.16
N GLY A 169 -10.63 -25.50 4.55
CA GLY A 169 -11.53 -24.51 5.15
C GLY A 169 -12.46 -23.79 4.17
N MET A 170 -12.42 -24.11 2.86
CA MET A 170 -13.39 -23.70 1.83
C MET A 170 -14.31 -24.87 1.48
#